data_AF-A0A9D8F9N1-F1
#
_entry.id   AF-A0A9D8F9N1-F1
#
_cell.length_a   1.000
_cell.length_b   1.000
_cell.length_c   1.000
_cell.angle_alpha   90.00
_cell.angle_beta   90.00
_cell.angle_gamma   90.00
#
_symmetry.space_group_name_H-M   'P 1'
#
loop_
_entity.id
_entity.type
_entity.pdbx_description
1 polymer ?
#
loop_
_entity_poly.entity_id
_entity_poly.type
_entity_poly.pdbx_seq_one_letter_code
_entity_poly.pdbx_strand_id
1 'polypeptide(L)'
;MHARRDADGWKQMFLDPQIVSPSIVEDPTGRLHCLFTFAGENSPNFNAGYMWSDDGGDHWSKIERVTCDTVAKASLGGVYWLAEPYRGRLCFVINNGSTLYYGTLLV
;
A
#
# COMPACT_ATOMS: atom_id res chain seq x y z
N MET A 1 13.01 -1.90 -2.56
CA MET A 1 13.61 -0.84 -1.71
C MET A 1 12.78 0.43 -1.92
N HIS A 2 12.25 1.01 -0.86
CA HIS A 2 11.63 2.34 -0.86
C HIS A 2 12.46 3.25 0.04
N ALA A 3 12.60 4.52 -0.32
CA ALA A 3 13.36 5.50 0.44
C ALA A 3 12.57 6.78 0.65
N ARG A 4 12.62 7.36 1.85
CA ARG A 4 12.04 8.66 2.19
C ARG A 4 13.17 9.66 2.40
N ARG A 5 12.93 10.92 2.09
CA ARG A 5 13.85 12.00 2.44
C ARG A 5 13.33 12.70 3.68
N ASP A 6 14.10 12.63 4.75
CA ASP A 6 13.85 13.26 6.04
C ASP A 6 14.73 14.51 6.18
N ALA A 7 14.58 15.23 7.29
CA ALA A 7 15.44 16.38 7.60
C ALA A 7 16.93 16.00 7.62
N ASP A 8 17.24 14.79 8.08
CA ASP A 8 18.61 14.28 8.23
C ASP A 8 19.15 13.55 6.98
N GLY A 9 18.36 13.48 5.89
CA GLY A 9 18.76 12.90 4.61
C GLY A 9 17.88 11.75 4.13
N TRP A 10 18.44 10.87 3.29
CA TRP A 10 17.70 9.73 2.74
C TRP A 10 17.67 8.57 3.73
N LYS A 11 16.46 8.10 4.04
CA LYS A 11 16.19 6.94 4.89
C LYS A 11 15.67 5.78 4.04
N GLN A 12 16.28 4.61 4.22
CA GLN A 12 15.79 3.37 3.60
C GLN A 12 14.69 2.75 4.48
N MET A 13 13.56 2.40 3.87
CA MET A 13 12.48 1.68 4.53
C MET A 13 12.62 0.18 4.26
N PHE A 14 12.53 -0.62 5.33
CA PHE A 14 12.56 -2.08 5.25
C PHE A 14 11.13 -2.62 5.24
N LEU A 15 10.77 -3.29 4.17
CA LEU A 15 9.49 -3.97 4.01
C LEU A 15 9.75 -5.48 4.09
N ASP A 16 8.74 -6.25 4.49
CA ASP A 16 8.82 -7.72 4.46
C ASP A 16 9.19 -8.20 3.04
N PRO A 17 10.15 -9.12 2.88
CA PRO A 17 10.60 -9.61 1.57
C PRO A 17 9.49 -10.22 0.70
N GLN A 18 8.38 -10.67 1.29
CA GLN A 18 7.22 -11.22 0.58
C GLN A 18 6.37 -10.13 -0.09
N ILE A 19 6.60 -8.86 0.27
CA ILE A 19 5.92 -7.69 -0.28
C ILE A 19 6.47 -7.39 -1.68
N VAL A 20 5.57 -7.31 -2.64
CA VAL A 20 5.84 -6.91 -4.01
C VAL A 20 5.03 -5.67 -4.38
N SER A 21 5.60 -4.85 -5.26
CA SER A 21 4.99 -3.62 -5.77
C SER A 21 4.39 -2.70 -4.69
N PRO A 22 5.16 -2.33 -3.65
CA PRO A 22 4.66 -1.40 -2.64
C PRO A 22 4.43 -0.01 -3.25
N SER A 23 3.31 0.61 -2.88
CA SER A 23 3.04 2.02 -3.10
C SER A 23 2.78 2.66 -1.74
N ILE A 24 3.56 3.69 -1.44
CA ILE A 24 3.53 4.38 -0.14
C ILE A 24 3.02 5.82 -0.35
N VAL A 25 2.16 6.29 0.53
CA VAL A 25 1.77 7.71 0.62
C VAL A 25 1.81 8.17 2.07
N GLU A 26 2.11 9.44 2.27
CA GLU A 26 2.10 10.09 3.58
C GLU A 26 0.81 10.90 3.74
N ASP A 27 0.17 10.77 4.89
CA ASP A 27 -0.99 11.59 5.25
C ASP A 27 -0.56 12.93 5.87
N PRO A 28 -1.50 13.88 6.08
CA PRO A 28 -1.18 15.18 6.69
C PRO A 28 -0.66 15.12 8.13
N THR A 29 -0.77 13.97 8.81
CA THR A 29 -0.24 13.76 10.16
C THR A 29 1.20 13.22 10.15
N GLY A 30 1.72 12.86 8.98
CA GLY A 30 3.03 12.26 8.80
C GLY A 30 3.03 10.72 8.87
N ARG A 31 1.85 10.09 8.96
CA ARG A 31 1.71 8.64 8.91
C ARG A 31 1.93 8.15 7.49
N LEU A 32 2.74 7.10 7.34
CA LEU A 32 2.93 6.41 6.07
C LEU A 32 1.89 5.31 5.91
N HIS A 33 1.24 5.28 4.77
CA HIS A 33 0.31 4.23 4.35
C HIS A 33 0.94 3.46 3.19
N CYS A 34 1.05 2.14 3.32
CA CYS A 34 1.60 1.27 2.29
C CYS A 34 0.51 0.31 1.80
N LEU A 35 0.17 0.40 0.52
CA LEU A 35 -0.57 -0.64 -0.18
C LEU A 35 0.40 -1.46 -1.03
N PHE A 36 0.15 -2.75 -1.14
CA PHE A 36 1.10 -3.65 -1.78
C PHE A 36 0.43 -4.96 -2.17
N THR A 37 1.17 -5.83 -2.87
CA THR A 37 0.72 -7.19 -3.20
C THR A 37 1.69 -8.22 -2.64
N PHE A 38 1.25 -9.48 -2.51
CA PHE A 38 2.08 -10.58 -2.00
C PHE A 38 2.50 -11.51 -3.11
N ALA A 39 3.78 -11.89 -3.15
CA ALA A 39 4.23 -13.06 -3.88
C ALA A 39 3.93 -14.31 -3.04
N GLY A 40 2.77 -14.94 -3.25
CA GLY A 40 2.48 -16.22 -2.62
C GLY A 40 3.11 -17.36 -3.43
N GLU A 41 4.03 -18.13 -2.85
CA GLU A 41 4.62 -19.33 -3.50
C GLU A 41 3.56 -20.37 -3.90
N ASN A 42 2.37 -20.35 -3.29
CA ASN A 42 1.29 -21.31 -3.53
C ASN A 42 -0.08 -20.68 -3.71
N SER A 43 -0.17 -19.37 -3.94
CA SER A 43 -1.46 -18.73 -4.24
C SER A 43 -1.45 -18.29 -5.69
N PRO A 44 -2.29 -18.86 -6.57
CA PRO A 44 -2.51 -18.28 -7.90
C PRO A 44 -3.11 -16.87 -7.81
N ASN A 45 -3.45 -16.44 -6.58
CA ASN A 45 -4.10 -15.19 -6.28
C ASN A 45 -3.12 -14.16 -5.68
N PHE A 46 -2.69 -13.14 -6.46
CA PHE A 46 -2.00 -11.99 -5.86
C PHE A 46 -3.01 -11.24 -4.99
N ASN A 47 -2.85 -11.35 -3.67
CA ASN A 47 -3.69 -10.64 -2.72
C ASN A 47 -3.13 -9.23 -2.52
N ALA A 48 -4.00 -8.24 -2.33
CA ALA A 48 -3.61 -6.91 -1.93
C ALA A 48 -3.55 -6.81 -0.40
N GLY A 49 -2.57 -6.09 0.10
CA GLY A 49 -2.33 -5.84 1.52
C GLY A 49 -2.22 -4.35 1.80
N TYR A 50 -2.51 -4.00 3.05
CA TYR A 50 -2.36 -2.67 3.62
C TYR A 50 -1.62 -2.76 4.95
N MET A 51 -0.76 -1.79 5.21
CA MET A 51 -0.14 -1.54 6.51
C MET A 51 0.23 -0.06 6.61
N TRP A 52 0.54 0.41 7.82
CA TRP A 52 0.95 1.78 8.06
C TRP A 52 2.14 1.87 9.01
N SER A 53 2.79 3.02 9.04
CA SER A 53 3.88 3.34 9.96
C SER A 53 3.70 4.75 10.51
N ASP A 54 3.90 4.88 11.83
CA ASP A 54 3.87 6.15 12.57
C ASP A 54 5.29 6.71 12.83
N ASP A 55 6.34 6.01 12.39
CA ASP A 55 7.74 6.33 12.68
C ASP A 55 8.62 6.46 11.42
N GLY A 56 7.98 6.79 10.29
CA GLY A 56 8.70 6.98 9.03
C GLY A 56 9.26 5.69 8.43
N GLY A 57 8.60 4.56 8.71
CA GLY A 57 8.87 3.26 8.10
C GLY A 57 9.92 2.41 8.81
N ASP A 58 10.24 2.71 10.08
CA ASP A 58 11.08 1.84 10.92
C ASP A 58 10.29 0.62 11.39
N HIS A 59 9.04 0.85 11.79
CA HIS A 59 8.10 -0.19 12.15
C HIS A 59 6.82 -0.03 11.34
N TRP A 60 6.29 -1.18 10.93
CA TRP A 60 5.03 -1.28 10.21
C TRP A 60 4.00 -2.03 11.06
N SER A 61 2.75 -1.63 10.93
CA SER A 61 1.62 -2.33 11.54
C SER A 61 1.47 -3.76 11.01
N LYS A 62 0.60 -4.54 11.65
CA LYS A 62 0.21 -5.84 11.11
C LYS A 62 -0.47 -5.64 9.75
N ILE A 63 -0.16 -6.54 8.83
CA ILE A 63 -0.78 -6.59 7.52
C ILE A 63 -2.29 -6.80 7.62
N GLU A 64 -3.04 -5.89 6.99
CA GLU A 64 -4.46 -6.01 6.73
C GLU A 64 -4.70 -6.45 5.29
N ARG A 65 -5.57 -7.45 5.07
CA ARG A 65 -5.89 -7.91 3.71
C ARG A 65 -6.92 -6.98 3.09
N VAL A 66 -6.60 -6.45 1.92
CA VAL A 66 -7.56 -5.71 1.09
C VAL A 66 -8.28 -6.75 0.23
N THR A 67 -9.35 -7.31 0.77
CA THR A 67 -10.15 -8.31 0.04
C THR A 67 -10.98 -7.61 -1.03
N CYS A 68 -10.78 -7.99 -2.28
CA CYS A 68 -11.79 -7.81 -3.31
C CYS A 68 -12.06 -9.19 -3.90
N ASP A 69 -13.32 -9.63 -3.78
CA ASP A 69 -13.75 -11.00 -4.12
C ASP A 69 -13.51 -11.41 -5.57
N THR A 70 -13.12 -10.46 -6.43
CA THR A 70 -12.94 -10.67 -7.88
C THR A 70 -11.49 -10.63 -8.36
N VAL A 71 -10.51 -10.35 -7.49
CA VAL A 71 -9.13 -10.11 -7.94
C VAL A 71 -8.19 -11.24 -7.57
N ALA A 72 -8.18 -12.26 -8.43
CA ALA A 72 -7.16 -13.30 -8.43
C ALA A 72 -5.77 -12.76 -8.84
N LYS A 73 -5.63 -11.60 -9.46
CA LYS A 73 -4.30 -11.01 -9.68
C LYS A 73 -4.42 -9.53 -9.43
N ALA A 74 -3.69 -8.97 -8.48
CA ALA A 74 -3.61 -7.54 -8.28
C ALA A 74 -2.21 -7.08 -8.68
N SER A 75 -2.12 -6.13 -9.60
CA SER A 75 -1.01 -5.17 -9.64
C SER A 75 -1.53 -3.80 -9.23
N LEU A 76 -0.77 -3.12 -8.38
CA LEU A 76 -1.14 -1.83 -7.81
C LEU A 76 -0.61 -0.71 -8.71
N GLY A 77 -1.50 0.17 -9.18
CA GLY A 77 -1.15 1.29 -10.06
C GLY A 77 -0.70 2.57 -9.34
N GLY A 78 -0.96 2.66 -8.03
CA GLY A 78 -0.62 3.80 -7.18
C GLY A 78 -1.63 3.97 -6.05
N VAL A 79 -1.19 4.53 -4.93
CA VAL A 79 -2.02 4.92 -3.79
C VAL A 79 -1.96 6.43 -3.62
N TYR A 80 -3.11 7.06 -3.38
CA TYR A 80 -3.24 8.49 -3.20
C TYR A 80 -4.03 8.81 -1.95
N TRP A 81 -3.53 9.75 -1.14
CA TRP A 81 -4.30 10.32 -0.05
C TRP A 81 -5.35 11.29 -0.62
N LEU A 82 -6.60 11.14 -0.20
CA LEU A 82 -7.67 12.02 -0.64
C LEU A 82 -7.77 13.26 0.25
N ALA A 83 -7.81 14.43 -0.40
CA ALA A 83 -8.10 15.69 0.25
C ALA A 83 -9.59 15.79 0.66
N GLU A 84 -9.94 16.88 1.35
CA GLU A 84 -11.32 17.20 1.69
C GLU A 84 -12.25 17.12 0.47
N PRO A 85 -13.49 16.60 0.63
CA PRO A 85 -14.15 16.17 1.87
C PRO A 85 -13.89 14.70 2.29
N TYR A 86 -12.93 14.01 1.66
CA TYR A 86 -12.75 12.56 1.80
C TYR A 86 -11.65 12.17 2.80
N ARG A 87 -11.51 12.91 3.90
CA ARG A 87 -10.48 12.64 4.92
C ARG A 87 -10.45 11.18 5.37
N GLY A 88 -9.24 10.70 5.66
CA GLY A 88 -9.02 9.33 6.12
C GLY A 88 -9.23 8.30 5.02
N ARG A 89 -9.22 8.70 3.74
CA ARG A 89 -9.38 7.75 2.64
C ARG A 89 -8.19 7.75 1.71
N LEU A 90 -7.78 6.55 1.36
CA LEU A 90 -6.87 6.29 0.26
C LEU A 90 -7.68 5.96 -0.99
N CYS A 91 -7.27 6.45 -2.15
CA CYS A 91 -7.71 5.96 -3.45
C CYS A 91 -6.61 5.08 -4.04
N PHE A 92 -7.00 3.95 -4.61
CA PHE A 92 -6.06 3.02 -5.21
C PHE A 92 -6.62 2.38 -6.48
N VAL A 93 -5.70 1.98 -7.35
CA VAL A 93 -6.01 1.24 -8.58
C VAL A 93 -5.44 -0.16 -8.49
N ILE A 94 -6.26 -1.17 -8.74
CA ILE A 94 -5.85 -2.57 -8.88
C ILE A 94 -6.15 -3.05 -10.29
N ASN A 95 -5.20 -3.73 -10.91
CA ASN A 95 -5.36 -4.39 -12.21
C ASN A 95 -5.26 -5.92 -12.08
N ASN A 96 -6.15 -6.65 -12.77
CA ASN A 96 -6.16 -8.11 -12.82
C ASN A 96 -5.67 -8.78 -14.11
N GLY A 97 -5.00 -8.00 -14.96
CA GLY A 97 -4.55 -8.39 -16.29
C GLY A 97 -5.51 -7.99 -17.40
N SER A 98 -6.79 -7.76 -17.11
CA SER A 98 -7.81 -7.39 -18.11
C SER A 98 -8.70 -6.22 -17.69
N THR A 99 -8.74 -5.88 -16.40
CA THR A 99 -9.67 -4.89 -15.85
C THR A 99 -8.99 -4.06 -14.78
N LEU A 100 -9.23 -2.75 -14.85
CA LEU A 100 -8.86 -1.80 -13.81
C LEU A 100 -10.02 -1.64 -12.83
N TYR A 101 -9.72 -1.81 -11.55
CA TYR A 101 -10.62 -1.56 -10.44
C TYR A 101 -10.12 -0.34 -9.68
N TYR A 102 -11.06 0.53 -9.32
CA TYR A 102 -10.81 1.69 -8.47
C TYR A 102 -11.44 1.42 -7.11
N GLY A 103 -10.68 1.62 -6.04
CA GLY A 103 -11.13 1.41 -4.68
C GLY A 103 -10.82 2.59 -3.80
N THR A 104 -11.59 2.71 -2.72
CA THR A 104 -11.19 3.56 -1.59
C THR A 104 -11.04 2.71 -0.34
N LEU A 105 -10.01 3.00 0.47
CA LEU A 105 -9.80 2.38 1.77
C LEU A 105 -9.94 3.46 2.84
N LEU A 106 -10.77 3.22 3.85
CA LEU A 106 -10.83 4.07 5.05
C LEU A 106 -9.68 3.66 5.98
N VAL A 107 -8.88 4.64 6.43
CA VAL A 107 -7.64 4.46 7.21
C VAL A 107 -7.57 5.41 8.40
#